data_AF-A0A6P6I2M2-F1
#
_entry.id   AF-A0A6P6I2M2-F1
#
_cell.length_a   1.000
_cell.length_b   1.000
_cell.length_c   1.000
_cell.angle_alpha   90.00
_cell.angle_beta   90.00
_cell.angle_gamma   90.00
#
_symmetry.space_group_name_H-M   'P 1'
#
loop_
_entity.id
_entity.type
_entity.pdbx_description
1 polymer ?
#
loop_
_entity_poly.entity_id
_entity_poly.type
_entity_poly.pdbx_seq_one_letter_code
_entity_poly.pdbx_strand_id
1 'polypeptide(L)'
;RTSSDPSFLDGSVSPLFSRYCHVRVPEGLLKDLLPGPVTLVLERSEELNKDLNPFTPLVGIRIPDHAFIQDLAQVFGGPLALTSANLSSQASSLNVEEFQDLWPQLSLIIDGGPIGDGQSSEYRLGSTVVDLSVPGKFGIIRPGCALERTTAILQQKYGLLPSHGSCS
;
A
#
# COMPACT_ATOMS: atom_id res chain seq x y z
N ARG A 1 -20.87 9.43 -15.30
CA ARG A 1 -20.34 8.93 -16.60
C ARG A 1 -19.01 8.29 -16.29
N THR A 2 -18.98 6.96 -16.20
CA THR A 2 -17.79 6.19 -15.86
C THR A 2 -16.97 5.98 -17.14
N SER A 3 -15.91 6.77 -17.32
CA SER A 3 -14.85 6.39 -18.25
C SER A 3 -14.06 5.27 -17.57
N SER A 4 -14.27 4.02 -18.00
CA SER A 4 -13.36 2.94 -17.67
C SER A 4 -11.99 3.27 -18.28
N ASP A 5 -11.05 3.68 -17.43
CA ASP A 5 -9.69 4.06 -17.85
C ASP A 5 -8.90 2.76 -18.16
N PRO A 6 -8.44 2.59 -19.41
CA PRO A 6 -7.75 1.36 -19.84
C PRO A 6 -6.43 1.11 -19.10
N SER A 7 -5.90 2.11 -18.39
CA SER A 7 -4.71 2.00 -17.54
C SER A 7 -4.85 1.00 -16.38
N PHE A 8 -6.08 0.66 -15.99
CA PHE A 8 -6.36 -0.37 -14.97
C PHE A 8 -6.42 -1.79 -15.55
N LEU A 9 -6.45 -1.95 -16.87
CA LEU A 9 -6.74 -3.22 -17.54
C LEU A 9 -5.49 -4.08 -17.81
N ASP A 10 -4.28 -3.51 -17.75
CA ASP A 10 -3.04 -4.22 -18.11
C ASP A 10 -2.19 -4.65 -16.90
N GLY A 11 -2.60 -4.33 -15.67
CA GLY A 11 -1.80 -4.60 -14.47
C GLY A 11 -0.47 -3.86 -14.43
N SER A 12 -0.23 -2.90 -15.33
CA SER A 12 0.99 -2.11 -15.36
C SER A 12 0.98 -1.14 -14.20
N VAL A 13 1.97 -1.28 -13.32
CA VAL A 13 2.17 -0.40 -12.17
C VAL A 13 2.44 1.04 -12.61
N SER A 14 2.93 1.25 -13.83
CA SER A 14 3.48 2.53 -14.28
C SER A 14 2.43 3.63 -14.54
N PRO A 15 1.34 3.40 -15.31
CA PRO A 15 0.40 4.47 -15.66
C PRO A 15 -0.42 4.97 -14.45
N LEU A 16 -0.76 4.06 -13.53
CA LEU A 16 -1.52 4.39 -12.32
C LEU A 16 -0.71 5.24 -11.35
N PHE A 17 0.56 4.88 -11.12
CA PHE A 17 1.43 5.64 -10.24
C PHE A 17 1.72 7.02 -10.80
N SER A 18 2.03 7.15 -12.10
CA SER A 18 2.34 8.45 -12.71
C SER A 18 1.18 9.44 -12.67
N ARG A 19 -0.06 8.96 -12.62
CA ARG A 19 -1.25 9.81 -12.50
C ARG A 19 -1.43 10.36 -11.09
N TYR A 20 -1.26 9.53 -10.06
CA TYR A 20 -1.55 9.92 -8.67
C TYR A 20 -0.31 10.35 -7.88
N CYS A 21 0.90 10.05 -8.34
CA CYS A 21 2.16 10.27 -7.65
C CYS A 21 3.30 10.67 -8.58
N HIS A 22 4.28 11.36 -8.02
CA HIS A 22 5.56 11.60 -8.66
C HIS A 22 6.49 10.42 -8.41
N VAL A 23 6.63 9.54 -9.41
CA VAL A 23 7.56 8.41 -9.38
C VAL A 23 8.96 8.89 -9.77
N ARG A 24 9.90 8.82 -8.83
CA ARG A 24 11.31 9.16 -9.05
C ARG A 24 12.25 7.95 -8.90
N VAL A 25 11.69 6.74 -8.94
CA VAL A 25 12.41 5.47 -8.84
C VAL A 25 12.31 4.69 -10.16
N PRO A 26 13.25 3.78 -10.46
CA PRO A 26 13.18 2.96 -11.66
C PRO A 26 11.90 2.12 -11.73
N GLU A 27 11.30 1.96 -12.90
CA GLU A 27 10.09 1.15 -13.09
C GLU A 27 10.28 -0.30 -12.62
N GLY A 28 11.48 -0.86 -12.81
CA GLY A 28 11.83 -2.20 -12.32
C GLY A 28 11.69 -2.33 -10.79
N LEU A 29 11.99 -1.27 -10.03
CA LEU A 29 11.86 -1.28 -8.57
C LEU A 29 10.38 -1.39 -8.18
N LEU A 30 9.51 -0.68 -8.88
CA LEU A 30 8.06 -0.77 -8.64
C LEU A 30 7.55 -2.18 -8.92
N LYS A 31 7.99 -2.80 -10.03
CA LYS A 31 7.61 -4.19 -10.40
C LYS A 31 8.14 -5.25 -9.42
N ASP A 32 9.28 -5.00 -8.78
CA ASP A 32 9.83 -5.92 -7.79
C ASP A 32 9.09 -5.88 -6.44
N LEU A 33 8.48 -4.73 -6.11
CA LEU A 33 7.78 -4.50 -4.84
C LEU A 33 6.26 -4.64 -4.96
N LEU A 34 5.71 -4.47 -6.16
CA LEU A 34 4.28 -4.47 -6.46
C LEU A 34 3.95 -5.34 -7.69
N PRO A 35 2.82 -6.06 -7.69
CA PRO A 35 1.89 -6.26 -6.56
C PRO A 35 2.55 -6.97 -5.38
N GLY A 36 2.12 -6.66 -4.15
CA GLY A 36 2.72 -7.29 -2.97
C GLY A 36 2.38 -6.69 -1.60
N PRO A 37 3.04 -7.21 -0.56
CA PRO A 37 2.89 -6.78 0.84
C PRO A 37 3.66 -5.50 1.19
N VAL A 38 3.83 -4.57 0.24
CA VAL A 38 4.58 -3.33 0.42
C VAL A 38 3.68 -2.12 0.13
N THR A 39 3.75 -1.11 0.99
CA THR A 39 3.15 0.21 0.77
C THR A 39 4.27 1.21 0.47
N LEU A 40 4.21 1.83 -0.70
CA LEU A 40 5.18 2.85 -1.15
C LEU A 40 4.65 4.24 -0.79
N VAL A 41 5.41 5.00 -0.04
CA VAL A 41 5.13 6.41 0.25
C VAL A 41 5.91 7.28 -0.73
N LEU A 42 5.16 8.09 -1.49
CA LEU A 42 5.66 8.94 -2.57
C LEU A 42 5.07 10.34 -2.46
N GLU A 43 5.66 11.30 -3.16
CA GLU A 43 5.04 12.61 -3.37
C GLU A 43 3.77 12.45 -4.20
N ARG A 44 2.66 13.00 -3.72
CA ARG A 44 1.38 12.98 -4.45
C ARG A 44 1.42 13.95 -5.63
N SER A 45 0.64 13.63 -6.66
CA SER A 45 0.31 14.56 -7.75
C SER A 45 -0.82 15.52 -7.36
N GLU A 46 -1.05 16.55 -8.18
CA GLU A 46 -2.19 17.47 -8.03
C GLU A 46 -3.55 16.85 -8.38
N GLU A 47 -3.58 15.73 -9.10
CA GLU A 47 -4.82 15.02 -9.46
C GLU A 47 -5.46 14.28 -8.28
N LEU A 48 -4.66 13.96 -7.25
CA LEU A 48 -5.18 13.30 -6.06
C LEU A 48 -6.01 14.29 -5.23
N ASN A 49 -7.16 13.84 -4.72
CA ASN A 49 -8.02 14.67 -3.88
C ASN A 49 -7.22 15.28 -2.71
N LYS A 50 -7.20 16.62 -2.62
CA LYS A 50 -6.48 17.37 -1.58
C LYS A 50 -7.00 17.09 -0.18
N ASP A 51 -8.26 16.67 -0.05
CA ASP A 51 -8.86 16.28 1.23
C ASP A 51 -8.32 14.94 1.75
N LEU A 52 -7.69 14.13 0.89
CA LEU A 52 -7.02 12.90 1.29
C LEU A 52 -5.69 13.25 1.95
N ASN A 53 -5.63 13.24 3.28
CA ASN A 53 -4.45 13.63 4.08
C ASN A 53 -3.96 15.07 3.75
N PRO A 54 -4.72 16.12 4.11
CA PRO A 54 -4.46 17.50 3.65
C PRO A 54 -3.18 18.13 4.22
N PHE A 55 -2.61 17.54 5.28
CA PHE A 55 -1.45 18.08 6.00
C PHE A 55 -0.10 17.50 5.55
N THR A 56 -0.06 16.69 4.49
CA THR A 56 1.19 16.11 3.99
C THR A 56 1.22 16.11 2.47
N PRO A 57 2.37 16.38 1.83
CA PRO A 57 2.53 16.21 0.40
C PRO A 57 2.71 14.74 0.00
N LEU A 58 2.75 13.82 0.97
CA LEU A 58 3.00 12.40 0.72
C LEU A 58 1.71 11.59 0.69
N VAL A 59 1.74 10.47 -0.04
CA VAL A 59 0.66 9.47 -0.06
C VAL A 59 1.27 8.08 -0.07
N GLY A 60 0.66 7.16 0.67
CA GLY A 60 0.99 5.74 0.63
C GLY A 60 0.14 5.01 -0.41
N ILE A 61 0.78 4.36 -1.37
CA ILE A 61 0.13 3.51 -2.38
C ILE A 61 0.54 2.07 -2.16
N ARG A 62 -0.44 1.17 -2.25
CA ARG A 62 -0.25 -0.28 -2.22
C ARG A 62 -1.05 -0.92 -3.35
N ILE A 63 -0.46 -1.89 -4.02
CA ILE A 63 -1.18 -2.82 -4.91
C ILE A 63 -1.11 -4.20 -4.24
N PRO A 64 -2.17 -4.64 -3.54
CA PRO A 64 -2.17 -5.95 -2.90
C PRO A 64 -2.10 -7.08 -3.94
N ASP A 65 -1.29 -8.09 -3.67
CA ASP A 65 -1.27 -9.33 -4.47
C ASP A 65 -2.40 -10.27 -4.01
N HIS A 66 -3.64 -9.86 -4.29
CA HIS A 66 -4.85 -10.62 -3.96
C HIS A 66 -5.90 -10.40 -5.04
N ALA A 67 -6.24 -11.46 -5.78
CA ALA A 67 -7.12 -11.42 -6.95
C ALA A 67 -8.42 -10.64 -6.67
N PHE A 68 -9.13 -10.99 -5.58
CA PHE A 68 -10.36 -10.29 -5.20
C PHE A 68 -10.21 -8.77 -5.05
N ILE A 69 -9.11 -8.28 -4.47
CA ILE A 69 -8.90 -6.84 -4.27
C ILE A 69 -8.55 -6.15 -5.59
N GLN A 70 -7.80 -6.83 -6.46
CA GLN A 70 -7.48 -6.32 -7.80
C GLN A 70 -8.74 -6.25 -8.68
N ASP A 71 -9.55 -7.31 -8.68
CA ASP A 71 -10.83 -7.35 -9.39
C ASP A 71 -11.78 -6.26 -8.88
N LEU A 72 -11.88 -6.09 -7.55
CA LEU A 72 -12.70 -5.05 -6.94
C LEU A 72 -12.24 -3.65 -7.35
N ALA A 73 -10.94 -3.37 -7.33
CA ALA A 73 -10.38 -2.10 -7.76
C ALA A 73 -10.64 -1.84 -9.25
N GLN A 74 -10.55 -2.89 -10.09
CA GLN A 74 -10.83 -2.81 -11.52
C GLN A 74 -12.31 -2.50 -11.80
N VAL A 75 -13.24 -3.15 -11.09
CA VAL A 75 -14.69 -2.89 -11.20
C VAL A 75 -15.03 -1.48 -10.73
N PHE A 76 -14.38 -1.00 -9.67
CA PHE A 76 -14.56 0.37 -9.19
C PHE A 76 -14.03 1.44 -10.16
N GLY A 77 -13.03 1.10 -10.98
CA GLY A 77 -12.48 1.97 -12.02
C GLY A 77 -11.63 3.12 -11.47
N GLY A 78 -11.06 2.97 -10.27
CA GLY A 78 -10.30 4.01 -9.59
C GLY A 78 -9.56 3.51 -8.35
N PRO A 79 -8.67 4.33 -7.75
CA PRO A 79 -8.00 3.98 -6.51
C PRO A 79 -9.01 3.88 -5.35
N LEU A 80 -8.87 2.83 -4.55
CA LEU A 80 -9.60 2.66 -3.30
C LEU A 80 -8.82 3.35 -2.18
N ALA A 81 -9.35 4.44 -1.65
CA ALA A 81 -8.80 5.08 -0.46
C ALA A 81 -9.09 4.18 0.75
N LEU A 82 -8.05 3.52 1.25
CA LEU A 82 -8.13 2.66 2.42
C LEU A 82 -7.51 3.40 3.62
N THR A 83 -8.33 3.77 4.59
CA THR A 83 -7.85 3.97 5.95
C THR A 83 -7.70 2.59 6.59
N SER A 84 -6.69 2.35 7.43
CA SER A 84 -6.60 1.08 8.16
C SER A 84 -7.94 0.83 8.87
N ALA A 85 -8.59 -0.30 8.60
CA ALA A 85 -9.85 -0.71 9.22
C ALA A 85 -9.68 -1.14 10.69
N ASN A 86 -8.75 -0.51 11.38
CA ASN A 86 -8.44 -0.71 12.78
C ASN A 86 -8.51 0.66 13.46
N LEU A 87 -9.10 0.71 14.66
CA LEU A 87 -8.82 1.78 15.61
C LEU A 87 -7.30 1.92 15.70
N SER A 88 -6.79 3.11 15.39
CA SER A 88 -5.36 3.41 15.32
C SER A 88 -4.65 2.80 16.53
N SER A 89 -3.74 1.83 16.30
CA SER A 89 -2.96 1.01 17.26
C SER A 89 -3.35 -0.46 17.48
N GLN A 90 -4.44 -0.98 16.89
CA GLN A 90 -4.78 -2.41 17.00
C GLN A 90 -4.11 -3.28 15.93
N ALA A 91 -3.82 -4.54 16.29
CA ALA A 91 -3.25 -5.56 15.40
C ALA A 91 -4.12 -5.76 14.15
N SER A 92 -3.51 -6.11 13.02
CA SER A 92 -4.24 -6.39 11.78
C SER A 92 -5.27 -7.50 12.03
N SER A 93 -6.51 -7.26 11.59
CA SER A 93 -7.58 -8.26 11.69
C SER A 93 -7.31 -9.43 10.75
N LEU A 94 -7.37 -10.65 11.26
CA LEU A 94 -7.21 -11.87 10.47
C LEU A 94 -8.53 -12.50 10.03
N ASN A 95 -9.65 -12.09 10.64
CA ASN A 95 -11.00 -12.53 10.33
C ASN A 95 -11.96 -11.35 10.53
N VAL A 96 -13.20 -11.50 10.03
CA VAL A 96 -14.18 -10.41 10.03
C VAL A 96 -14.73 -10.10 11.42
N GLU A 97 -14.73 -11.10 12.31
CA GLU A 97 -15.21 -11.01 13.68
C GLU A 97 -14.28 -10.13 14.55
N GLU A 98 -12.99 -10.08 14.24
CA GLU A 98 -11.99 -9.25 14.95
C GLU A 98 -12.28 -7.73 14.86
N PHE A 99 -13.12 -7.27 13.92
CA PHE A 99 -13.55 -5.87 13.81
C PHE A 99 -15.08 -5.70 13.90
N GLN A 100 -15.79 -6.65 14.53
CA GLN A 100 -17.25 -6.61 14.64
C GLN A 100 -17.82 -5.33 15.26
N ASP A 101 -17.05 -4.68 16.13
CA ASP A 101 -17.44 -3.42 16.76
C ASP A 101 -17.59 -2.26 15.75
N LEU A 102 -16.93 -2.36 14.59
CA LEU A 102 -17.05 -1.39 13.51
C LEU A 102 -18.26 -1.67 12.60
N TRP A 103 -18.83 -2.88 12.62
CA TRP A 103 -19.90 -3.27 11.68
C TRP A 103 -21.08 -2.28 11.63
N PRO A 104 -21.56 -1.68 12.74
CA PRO A 104 -22.65 -0.70 12.69
C PRO A 104 -22.30 0.58 11.89
N GLN A 105 -21.02 0.86 11.66
CA GLN A 105 -20.51 2.03 10.95
C GLN A 105 -20.15 1.71 9.48
N LEU A 106 -20.18 0.43 9.09
CA LEU A 106 -19.77 -0.02 7.76
C LEU A 106 -21.00 -0.19 6.86
N SER A 107 -20.91 0.30 5.62
CA SER A 107 -21.98 0.10 4.62
C SER A 107 -21.95 -1.30 3.99
N LEU A 108 -20.80 -1.97 4.01
CA LEU A 108 -20.58 -3.28 3.42
C LEU A 108 -19.42 -3.99 4.12
N ILE A 109 -19.59 -5.29 4.37
CA ILE A 109 -18.54 -6.20 4.83
C ILE A 109 -18.46 -7.33 3.82
N ILE A 110 -17.25 -7.66 3.39
CA ILE A 110 -17.00 -8.78 2.48
C ILE A 110 -16.10 -9.76 3.21
N ASP A 111 -16.66 -10.92 3.54
CA ASP A 111 -15.94 -12.01 4.19
C ASP A 111 -15.30 -12.91 3.13
N GLY A 112 -13.97 -12.87 3.06
CA GLY A 112 -13.15 -13.73 2.19
C GLY A 112 -12.58 -14.95 2.91
N GLY A 113 -12.98 -15.20 4.15
CA GLY A 113 -12.39 -16.20 5.03
C GLY A 113 -11.17 -15.68 5.80
N PRO A 114 -10.61 -16.52 6.70
CA PRO A 114 -9.49 -16.14 7.55
C PRO A 114 -8.18 -16.00 6.76
N ILE A 115 -7.37 -15.02 7.15
CA ILE A 115 -6.02 -14.79 6.63
C ILE A 115 -5.01 -15.61 7.45
N GLY A 116 -4.39 -16.60 6.81
CA GLY A 116 -3.40 -17.47 7.45
C GLY A 116 -4.03 -18.52 8.38
N ASP A 117 -3.20 -19.14 9.22
CA ASP A 117 -3.63 -20.16 10.18
C ASP A 117 -4.21 -19.60 11.49
N GLY A 118 -4.26 -18.27 11.63
CA GLY A 118 -4.71 -17.56 12.83
C GLY A 118 -3.77 -17.64 14.04
N GLN A 119 -2.73 -18.49 13.99
CA GLN A 119 -1.85 -18.81 15.11
C GLN A 119 -0.48 -18.15 14.98
N SER A 120 0.01 -17.97 13.75
CA SER A 120 1.31 -17.36 13.51
C SER A 120 1.22 -15.84 13.58
N SER A 121 2.02 -15.23 14.47
CA SER A 121 2.12 -13.77 14.63
C SER A 121 2.57 -13.07 13.35
N GLU A 122 3.26 -13.79 12.46
CA GLU A 122 3.70 -13.32 11.15
C GLU A 122 2.53 -12.86 10.26
N TYR A 123 1.37 -13.51 10.32
CA TYR A 123 0.18 -13.11 9.56
C TYR A 123 -0.44 -11.80 10.07
N ARG A 124 -0.20 -11.45 11.34
CA ARG A 124 -0.68 -10.18 11.92
C ARG A 124 0.19 -9.00 11.52
N LEU A 125 1.40 -9.24 11.01
CA LEU A 125 2.26 -8.17 10.50
C LEU A 125 1.62 -7.56 9.26
N GLY A 126 1.33 -6.26 9.33
CA GLY A 126 0.84 -5.50 8.19
C GLY A 126 1.89 -5.38 7.07
N SER A 127 1.52 -4.70 5.99
CA SER A 127 2.47 -4.37 4.92
C SER A 127 3.66 -3.56 5.44
N THR A 128 4.83 -3.81 4.87
CA THR A 128 5.99 -2.95 5.09
C THR A 128 5.73 -1.60 4.43
N VAL A 129 5.89 -0.51 5.18
CA VAL A 129 5.68 0.85 4.66
C VAL A 129 7.04 1.48 4.45
N VAL A 130 7.35 1.81 3.20
CA VAL A 130 8.62 2.41 2.79
C VAL A 130 8.40 3.80 2.20
N ASP A 131 9.15 4.77 2.70
CA ASP A 131 9.29 6.10 2.13
C ASP A 131 10.30 6.09 0.97
N LEU A 132 9.84 6.47 -0.21
CA LEU A 132 10.64 6.66 -1.43
C LEU A 132 10.50 8.09 -1.99
N SER A 133 10.05 9.04 -1.16
CA SER A 133 9.83 10.43 -1.56
C SER A 133 11.13 11.16 -1.94
N VAL A 134 12.25 10.78 -1.32
CA VAL A 134 13.57 11.37 -1.57
C VAL A 134 14.35 10.55 -2.60
N PRO A 135 14.72 11.12 -3.76
CA PRO A 135 15.48 10.41 -4.78
C PRO A 135 16.79 9.83 -4.24
N GLY A 136 17.08 8.58 -4.61
CA GLY A 136 18.29 7.87 -4.19
C GLY A 136 18.29 7.41 -2.72
N LYS A 137 17.21 7.63 -1.98
CA LYS A 137 17.08 7.23 -0.58
C LYS A 137 15.81 6.43 -0.31
N PHE A 138 15.78 5.70 0.80
CA PHE A 138 14.57 5.05 1.31
C PHE A 138 14.51 5.09 2.85
N GLY A 139 13.31 5.21 3.41
CA GLY A 139 13.07 5.13 4.86
C GLY A 139 12.05 4.05 5.20
N ILE A 140 12.24 3.30 6.28
CA ILE A 140 11.22 2.36 6.75
C ILE A 140 10.33 3.09 7.76
N ILE A 141 9.11 3.42 7.36
CA ILE A 141 8.12 4.08 8.23
C ILE A 141 7.49 3.06 9.18
N ARG A 142 7.19 1.85 8.65
CA ARG A 142 6.63 0.76 9.45
C ARG A 142 7.23 -0.57 9.00
N PRO A 143 7.88 -1.32 9.91
CA PRO A 143 8.27 -2.68 9.63
C PRO A 143 7.02 -3.56 9.47
N GLY A 144 7.03 -4.42 8.46
CA GLY A 144 5.94 -5.35 8.16
C GLY A 144 6.48 -6.70 7.69
N CYS A 145 5.59 -7.57 7.21
CA CYS A 145 5.96 -8.94 6.81
C CYS A 145 6.99 -9.01 5.67
N ALA A 146 7.19 -7.90 4.93
CA ALA A 146 8.10 -7.83 3.80
C ALA A 146 9.42 -7.08 4.09
N LEU A 147 9.72 -6.75 5.36
CA LEU A 147 10.80 -5.83 5.73
C LEU A 147 12.16 -6.24 5.15
N GLU A 148 12.59 -7.48 5.42
CA GLU A 148 13.91 -7.97 5.03
C GLU A 148 14.06 -8.00 3.51
N ARG A 149 13.09 -8.60 2.82
CA ARG A 149 13.04 -8.66 1.35
C ARG A 149 13.05 -7.27 0.72
N THR A 150 12.24 -6.35 1.25
CA THR A 150 12.13 -4.97 0.74
C THR A 150 13.46 -4.25 0.89
N THR A 151 14.07 -4.30 2.06
CA THR A 151 15.37 -3.65 2.33
C THR A 151 16.47 -4.21 1.44
N ALA A 152 16.52 -5.54 1.25
CA ALA A 152 17.49 -6.18 0.37
C ALA A 152 17.34 -5.71 -1.08
N ILE A 153 16.12 -5.64 -1.62
CA ILE A 153 15.88 -5.13 -2.98
C ILE A 153 16.35 -3.67 -3.11
N LEU A 154 15.94 -2.81 -2.19
CA LEU A 154 16.24 -1.38 -2.24
C LEU A 154 17.75 -1.10 -2.19
N GLN A 155 18.47 -1.79 -1.29
CA GLN A 155 19.91 -1.57 -1.09
C GLN A 155 20.77 -2.34 -2.11
N GLN A 156 20.53 -3.64 -2.26
CA GLN A 156 21.46 -4.52 -2.99
C GLN A 156 21.21 -4.48 -4.50
N LYS A 157 19.95 -4.41 -4.93
CA LYS A 157 19.60 -4.39 -6.37
C LYS A 157 19.59 -2.98 -6.95
N TYR A 158 19.06 -2.01 -6.19
CA TYR A 158 18.88 -0.63 -6.68
C TYR A 158 19.83 0.40 -6.07
N GLY A 159 20.67 0.03 -5.10
CA GLY A 159 21.69 0.92 -4.54
C GLY A 159 21.14 2.12 -3.77
N LEU A 160 19.88 2.07 -3.31
CA LEU A 160 19.30 3.17 -2.52
C LEU A 160 19.91 3.22 -1.13
N LEU A 161 20.13 4.44 -0.64
CA LEU A 161 20.69 4.68 0.68
C LEU A 161 19.59 4.84 1.73
N PRO A 162 19.73 4.30 2.94
CA PRO A 162 18.81 4.63 4.02
C PRO A 162 18.74 6.15 4.24
N SER A 163 17.55 6.73 4.32
CA SER A 163 17.41 8.09 4.83
C SER A 163 17.83 8.07 6.30
N HIS A 164 18.89 8.82 6.62
CA HIS A 164 19.27 9.03 8.01
C HIS A 164 18.13 9.76 8.73
N GLY A 165 17.35 8.98 9.48
CA GLY A 165 16.20 9.41 10.27
C GLY A 165 15.98 8.45 11.42
N SER A 166 16.85 8.58 12.43
CA SER A 166 16.64 8.24 13.85
C SER A 166 15.65 7.11 14.17
N CYS A 167 16.19 5.92 14.45
CA CYS A 167 15.75 5.23 15.65
C CYS A 167 16.01 6.17 16.83
N SER A 168 14.95 6.72 17.40
CA SER A 168 14.93 7.35 18.72
C SER A 168 13.60 6.97 19.36
#